data_AF-A0A1Q6UKM3-F1
#
_entry.id   AF-A0A1Q6UKM3-F1
#
_cell.length_a   1.000
_cell.length_b   1.000
_cell.length_c   1.000
_cell.angle_alpha   90.00
_cell.angle_beta   90.00
_cell.angle_gamma   90.00
#
_symmetry.space_group_name_H-M   'P 1'
#
loop_
_entity.id
_entity.type
_entity.pdbx_description
1 polymer ?
#
loop_
_entity_poly.entity_id
_entity_poly.type
_entity_poly.pdbx_seq_one_letter_code
_entity_poly.pdbx_strand_id
1 'polypeptide(L)'
;MGEAKIPEPDKSKIAVPDKSKLVRSVKSFSERMKELNGKKKDKPVKLRKHVVDARVVAWGRDAESAENAALDSARRLVGGKGKFLVKDSVFYADSANKYICAVRINFSDYIPENWYMESEMSTGFGRDYERAYSSAMMKAIGKAKNIRRKKEWGNAKTTAELGVIPYDCTFSSIGKDKYCKLFFRYFMPR
;
A
#
# COMPACT_ATOMS: atom_id res chain seq x y z
N MET A 1 57.99 -59.04 -10.03
CA MET A 1 56.94 -58.16 -9.48
C MET A 1 56.28 -58.90 -8.34
N GLY A 2 56.41 -58.40 -7.12
CA GLY A 2 55.86 -59.01 -5.91
C GLY A 2 55.30 -57.91 -5.02
N GLU A 3 54.03 -58.06 -4.65
CA GLU A 3 53.24 -57.14 -3.85
C GLU A 3 53.85 -56.92 -2.46
N ALA A 4 54.07 -55.65 -2.08
CA ALA A 4 54.37 -55.27 -0.71
C ALA A 4 53.12 -54.63 -0.08
N LYS A 5 52.51 -55.36 0.86
CA LYS A 5 51.37 -54.91 1.69
C LYS A 5 51.74 -53.66 2.48
N ILE A 6 50.96 -52.60 2.33
CA ILE A 6 51.03 -51.40 3.18
C ILE A 6 50.26 -51.71 4.48
N PRO A 7 50.85 -51.52 5.67
CA PRO A 7 50.24 -51.89 6.94
C PRO A 7 49.02 -51.01 7.28
N GLU A 8 47.94 -51.66 7.75
CA GLU A 8 46.74 -50.99 8.26
C GLU A 8 47.05 -50.22 9.56
N PRO A 9 46.57 -48.98 9.73
CA PRO A 9 46.80 -48.22 10.95
C PRO A 9 45.98 -48.80 12.13
N ASP A 10 46.71 -49.04 13.21
CA ASP A 10 46.27 -49.61 14.48
C ASP A 10 45.19 -48.74 15.16
N LYS A 11 43.96 -49.27 15.26
CA LYS A 11 42.78 -48.57 15.81
C LYS A 11 42.90 -48.26 17.31
N SER A 12 43.93 -48.76 17.99
CA SER A 12 44.18 -48.55 19.42
C SER A 12 44.69 -47.15 19.78
N LYS A 13 45.02 -46.30 18.80
CA LYS A 13 45.48 -44.89 19.02
C LYS A 13 44.44 -43.80 18.71
N ILE A 14 43.19 -44.16 18.42
CA ILE A 14 42.13 -43.17 18.23
C ILE A 14 41.51 -42.85 19.59
N ALA A 15 41.86 -41.70 20.15
CA ALA A 15 41.20 -41.19 21.35
C ALA A 15 39.68 -41.11 21.12
N VAL A 16 38.91 -41.79 21.96
CA VAL A 16 37.44 -41.71 21.93
C VAL A 16 37.07 -40.26 22.30
N PRO A 17 36.35 -39.52 21.44
CA PRO A 17 36.00 -38.14 21.75
C PRO A 17 35.07 -38.12 22.95
N ASP A 18 35.43 -37.31 23.94
CA ASP A 18 34.66 -37.11 25.16
C ASP A 18 33.28 -36.51 24.84
N LYS A 19 32.24 -37.33 24.96
CA LYS A 19 30.85 -36.97 24.64
C LYS A 19 30.27 -35.93 25.60
N SER A 20 30.97 -35.58 26.69
CA SER A 20 30.52 -34.58 27.66
C SER A 20 30.65 -33.13 27.19
N LYS A 21 31.35 -32.87 26.07
CA LYS A 21 31.54 -31.52 25.49
C LYS A 21 30.82 -31.28 24.16
N LEU A 22 29.91 -32.18 23.76
CA LEU A 22 29.11 -32.00 22.56
C LEU A 22 27.86 -31.15 22.84
N VAL A 23 28.02 -29.85 22.56
CA VAL A 23 27.06 -28.96 21.88
C VAL A 23 25.64 -28.92 22.43
N ARG A 24 25.27 -27.77 23.04
CA ARG A 24 23.87 -27.31 23.15
C ARG A 24 23.18 -27.46 21.78
N SER A 25 22.36 -28.51 21.65
CA SER A 25 21.30 -28.72 20.65
C SER A 25 21.21 -27.63 19.58
N VAL A 26 22.12 -27.64 18.61
CA VAL A 26 21.93 -26.94 17.35
C VAL A 26 20.99 -27.85 16.56
N LYS A 27 19.75 -27.39 16.34
CA LYS A 27 18.75 -28.09 15.51
C LYS A 27 19.42 -28.70 14.29
N SER A 28 19.13 -29.96 14.01
CA SER A 28 19.72 -30.67 12.88
C SER A 28 19.42 -29.94 11.57
N PHE A 29 20.30 -30.07 10.59
CA PHE A 29 20.11 -29.46 9.27
C PHE A 29 18.76 -29.88 8.65
N SER A 30 18.31 -31.10 8.92
CA SER A 30 17.02 -31.63 8.49
C SER A 30 15.82 -30.97 9.20
N GLU A 31 15.94 -30.61 10.48
CA GLU A 31 14.92 -29.82 11.20
C GLU A 31 14.86 -28.38 10.68
N ARG A 32 16.03 -27.76 10.41
CA ARG A 32 16.09 -26.45 9.76
C ARG A 32 15.49 -26.47 8.35
N MET A 33 15.72 -27.53 7.58
CA MET A 33 15.12 -27.70 6.25
C MET A 33 13.61 -27.98 6.31
N LYS A 34 13.11 -28.69 7.34
CA LYS A 34 11.67 -28.83 7.58
C LYS A 34 11.02 -27.51 8.00
N GLU A 35 11.68 -26.66 8.79
CA GLU A 35 11.19 -25.31 9.12
C GLU A 35 11.21 -24.37 7.91
N LEU A 36 12.21 -24.49 7.02
CA LEU A 36 12.29 -23.73 5.77
C LEU A 36 11.25 -24.18 4.73
N ASN A 37 10.99 -25.49 4.64
CA ASN A 37 9.96 -26.07 3.75
C ASN A 37 8.55 -26.05 4.37
N GLY A 38 8.43 -25.76 5.67
CA GLY A 38 7.19 -25.58 6.42
C GLY A 38 6.54 -24.21 6.22
N LYS A 39 7.13 -23.33 5.39
CA LYS A 39 6.40 -22.20 4.81
C LYS A 39 5.29 -22.79 3.93
N LYS A 40 4.10 -22.92 4.51
CA LYS A 40 2.85 -23.16 3.78
C LYS A 40 2.95 -22.38 2.48
N LYS A 41 2.83 -23.06 1.33
CA LYS A 41 2.54 -22.36 0.08
C LYS A 41 1.28 -21.55 0.35
N ASP A 42 1.43 -20.24 0.52
CA ASP A 42 0.29 -19.35 0.67
C ASP A 42 -0.63 -19.63 -0.52
N LYS A 43 -1.85 -20.07 -0.22
CA LYS A 43 -2.85 -20.31 -1.26
C LYS A 43 -2.95 -19.01 -2.07
N PRO A 44 -2.97 -19.07 -3.41
CA PRO A 44 -3.12 -17.87 -4.21
C PRO A 44 -4.37 -17.13 -3.74
N VAL A 45 -4.18 -15.88 -3.30
CA VAL A 45 -5.27 -15.04 -2.82
C VAL A 45 -6.17 -14.75 -4.01
N LYS A 46 -7.43 -15.20 -3.93
CA LYS A 46 -8.41 -14.92 -4.97
C LYS A 46 -8.63 -13.41 -5.06
N LEU A 47 -8.61 -12.89 -6.28
CA LEU A 47 -8.89 -11.49 -6.58
C LEU A 47 -10.33 -11.37 -7.08
N ARG A 48 -11.02 -10.31 -6.67
CA ARG A 48 -12.34 -9.95 -7.17
C ARG A 48 -12.29 -8.58 -7.83
N LYS A 49 -13.09 -8.40 -8.90
CA LYS A 49 -13.30 -7.10 -9.51
C LYS A 49 -14.14 -6.23 -8.58
N HIS A 50 -13.71 -5.00 -8.34
CA HIS A 50 -14.41 -4.03 -7.51
C HIS A 50 -14.53 -2.71 -8.25
N VAL A 51 -15.71 -2.09 -8.17
CA VAL A 51 -15.94 -0.75 -8.72
C VAL A 51 -15.63 0.26 -7.63
N VAL A 52 -14.67 1.13 -7.90
CA VAL A 52 -14.21 2.18 -6.99
C VAL A 52 -14.80 3.51 -7.46
N ASP A 53 -15.46 4.20 -6.52
CA ASP A 53 -15.92 5.58 -6.66
C ASP A 53 -14.92 6.50 -5.97
N ALA A 54 -14.37 7.44 -6.74
CA ALA A 54 -13.34 8.37 -6.31
C ALA A 54 -13.66 9.79 -6.76
N ARG A 55 -13.21 10.77 -5.99
CA ARG A 55 -13.29 12.19 -6.31
C ARG A 55 -11.90 12.78 -6.32
N VAL A 56 -11.51 13.35 -7.45
CA VAL A 56 -10.18 13.93 -7.65
C VAL A 56 -10.33 15.44 -7.73
N VAL A 57 -9.47 16.15 -7.00
CA VAL A 57 -9.51 17.61 -6.91
C VAL A 57 -8.24 18.20 -7.50
N ALA A 58 -8.39 19.20 -8.35
CA ALA A 58 -7.29 19.98 -8.91
C ALA A 58 -7.64 21.47 -9.00
N TRP A 59 -6.60 22.28 -9.24
CA TRP A 59 -6.69 23.73 -9.37
C TRP A 59 -6.29 24.18 -10.77
N GLY A 60 -6.90 25.25 -11.25
CA GLY A 60 -6.58 25.90 -12.52
C GLY A 60 -6.78 27.41 -12.45
N ARG A 61 -6.21 28.14 -13.42
CA ARG A 61 -6.40 29.60 -13.53
C ARG A 61 -7.80 29.97 -13.98
N ASP A 62 -8.40 29.10 -14.79
CA ASP A 62 -9.78 29.12 -15.26
C ASP A 62 -10.41 27.73 -15.04
N ALA A 63 -11.72 27.62 -15.32
CA ALA A 63 -12.47 26.38 -15.13
C ALA A 63 -11.94 25.24 -16.03
N GLU A 64 -11.63 25.53 -17.29
CA GLU A 64 -11.15 24.52 -18.25
C GLU A 64 -9.80 23.95 -17.85
N SER A 65 -8.86 24.80 -17.42
CA SER A 65 -7.56 24.39 -16.90
C SER A 65 -7.70 23.53 -15.64
N ALA A 66 -8.64 23.88 -14.75
CA ALA A 66 -8.88 23.12 -13.52
C ALA A 66 -9.46 21.73 -13.82
N GLU A 67 -10.39 21.64 -14.78
CA GLU A 67 -10.97 20.38 -15.21
C GLU A 67 -9.93 19.48 -15.89
N ASN A 68 -9.12 20.03 -16.80
CA ASN A 68 -8.03 19.30 -17.43
C ASN A 68 -7.02 18.76 -16.41
N ALA A 69 -6.65 19.57 -15.41
CA ALA A 69 -5.77 19.14 -14.33
C ALA A 69 -6.41 18.04 -13.45
N ALA A 70 -7.73 18.09 -13.24
CA ALA A 70 -8.45 17.07 -12.49
C ALA A 70 -8.54 15.76 -13.27
N LEU A 71 -8.75 15.82 -14.59
CA LEU A 71 -8.74 14.65 -15.48
C LEU A 71 -7.35 14.01 -15.55
N ASP A 72 -6.29 14.79 -15.60
CA ASP A 72 -4.92 14.28 -15.54
C ASP A 72 -4.61 13.61 -14.19
N SER A 73 -5.10 14.21 -13.11
CA SER A 73 -5.00 13.63 -11.77
C SER A 73 -5.82 12.32 -11.65
N ALA A 74 -6.99 12.24 -12.29
CA ALA A 74 -7.78 11.02 -12.40
C ALA A 74 -7.06 9.91 -13.16
N ARG A 75 -6.43 10.24 -14.30
CA ARG A 75 -5.58 9.30 -15.07
C ARG A 75 -4.43 8.76 -14.23
N ARG A 76 -3.79 9.62 -13.42
CA ARG A 76 -2.72 9.21 -12.49
C ARG A 76 -3.26 8.29 -11.39
N LEU A 77 -4.42 8.60 -10.81
CA LEU A 77 -5.04 7.79 -9.75
C LEU A 77 -5.41 6.37 -10.22
N VAL A 78 -6.01 6.27 -11.41
CA VAL A 78 -6.41 4.97 -11.99
C VAL A 78 -5.18 4.15 -12.41
N GLY A 79 -4.04 4.82 -12.62
CA GLY A 79 -2.87 4.25 -13.28
C GLY A 79 -3.17 3.90 -14.73
N GLY A 80 -2.16 3.45 -15.48
CA GLY A 80 -2.34 3.01 -16.88
C GLY A 80 -3.23 1.76 -17.08
N LYS A 81 -4.08 1.42 -16.10
CA LYS A 81 -4.78 0.14 -15.94
C LYS A 81 -6.23 0.13 -16.42
N GLY A 82 -6.78 1.23 -16.91
CA GLY A 82 -8.11 1.18 -17.49
C GLY A 82 -8.74 2.51 -17.86
N LYS A 83 -9.87 2.40 -18.56
CA LYS A 83 -10.82 3.50 -18.79
C LYS A 83 -11.55 3.76 -17.47
N PHE A 84 -11.63 5.02 -17.06
CA PHE A 84 -12.55 5.46 -16.00
C PHE A 84 -13.74 6.18 -16.62
N LEU A 85 -14.86 6.18 -15.91
CA LEU A 85 -16.06 6.93 -16.28
C LEU A 85 -16.16 8.16 -15.40
N VAL A 86 -16.21 9.34 -16.00
CA VAL A 86 -16.56 10.59 -15.30
C VAL A 86 -18.06 10.58 -15.02
N LYS A 87 -18.43 10.86 -13.77
CA LYS A 87 -19.82 10.92 -13.31
C LYS A 87 -20.35 12.35 -13.26
N ASP A 88 -19.62 13.19 -12.54
CA ASP A 88 -19.94 14.60 -12.36
C ASP A 88 -18.65 15.39 -12.13
N SER A 89 -18.72 16.70 -12.34
CA SER A 89 -17.69 17.66 -11.95
C SER A 89 -18.35 18.79 -11.17
N VAL A 90 -17.66 19.26 -10.12
CA VAL A 90 -18.09 20.37 -9.29
C VAL A 90 -16.98 21.42 -9.28
N PHE A 91 -17.37 22.67 -9.51
CA PHE A 91 -16.44 23.80 -9.52
C PHE A 91 -16.61 24.66 -8.28
N TYR A 92 -15.50 25.05 -7.68
CA TYR A 92 -15.46 26.01 -6.58
C TYR A 92 -14.61 27.22 -6.98
N ALA A 93 -15.09 28.41 -6.65
CA ALA A 93 -14.27 29.62 -6.73
C ALA A 93 -13.29 29.66 -5.54
N ASP A 94 -11.98 29.66 -5.82
CA ASP A 94 -10.94 29.79 -4.80
C ASP A 94 -10.55 31.26 -4.62
N SER A 95 -10.21 31.93 -5.73
CA SER A 95 -9.88 33.37 -5.77
C SER A 95 -10.09 33.95 -7.17
N ALA A 96 -9.83 35.25 -7.36
CA ALA A 96 -10.16 36.00 -8.58
C ALA A 96 -9.72 35.33 -9.91
N ASN A 97 -8.63 34.57 -9.92
CA ASN A 97 -8.14 33.82 -11.08
C ASN A 97 -7.71 32.41 -10.69
N LYS A 98 -8.49 31.75 -9.82
CA LYS A 98 -8.21 30.39 -9.39
C LYS A 98 -9.50 29.63 -9.12
N TYR A 99 -9.66 28.52 -9.82
CA TYR A 99 -10.80 27.63 -9.72
C TYR A 99 -10.33 26.28 -9.20
N ILE A 100 -11.21 25.63 -8.43
CA ILE A 100 -11.05 24.25 -8.01
C ILE A 100 -12.03 23.41 -8.81
N CYS A 101 -11.56 22.35 -9.45
CA CYS A 101 -12.43 21.35 -10.07
C CYS A 101 -12.32 20.05 -9.27
N ALA A 102 -13.46 19.55 -8.81
CA ALA A 102 -13.59 18.24 -8.19
C ALA A 102 -14.36 17.31 -9.13
N VAL A 103 -13.67 16.35 -9.73
CA VAL A 103 -14.24 15.39 -10.68
C VAL A 103 -14.50 14.06 -9.97
N ARG A 104 -15.74 13.58 -10.04
CA ARG A 104 -16.10 12.23 -9.59
C ARG A 104 -15.93 11.24 -10.71
N ILE A 105 -15.21 10.16 -10.43
CA ILE A 105 -14.91 9.10 -11.37
C ILE A 105 -15.25 7.74 -10.78
N ASN A 106 -15.67 6.83 -11.66
CA ASN A 106 -15.72 5.41 -11.37
C ASN A 106 -14.66 4.67 -12.19
N PHE A 107 -13.92 3.78 -11.54
CA PHE A 107 -13.02 2.85 -12.22
C PHE A 107 -13.15 1.46 -11.61
N SER A 108 -12.69 0.45 -12.32
CA SER A 108 -12.63 -0.92 -11.79
C SER A 108 -11.21 -1.25 -11.41
N ASP A 109 -11.03 -1.89 -10.26
CA ASP A 109 -9.76 -2.46 -9.84
C ASP A 109 -9.95 -3.89 -9.31
N TYR A 110 -8.87 -4.65 -9.21
CA TYR A 110 -8.87 -5.99 -8.65
C TYR A 110 -8.28 -5.95 -7.25
N ILE A 111 -9.08 -6.36 -6.27
CA ILE A 111 -8.67 -6.43 -4.87
C ILE A 111 -8.76 -7.88 -4.35
N PRO A 112 -7.95 -8.25 -3.35
CA PRO A 112 -8.12 -9.51 -2.65
C PRO A 112 -9.55 -9.72 -2.12
N GLU A 113 -10.07 -10.94 -2.19
CA GLU A 113 -11.40 -11.29 -1.66
C GLU A 113 -11.52 -11.04 -0.16
N ASN A 114 -10.43 -11.21 0.58
CA ASN A 114 -10.36 -10.95 2.02
C ASN A 114 -10.10 -9.47 2.35
N TRP A 115 -10.21 -8.55 1.38
CA TRP A 115 -10.04 -7.12 1.61
C TRP A 115 -11.36 -6.37 1.43
N TYR A 116 -11.52 -5.31 2.23
CA TYR A 116 -12.66 -4.40 2.18
C TYR A 116 -12.19 -2.94 2.14
N MET A 117 -13.09 -2.02 1.79
CA MET A 117 -12.80 -0.59 1.85
C MET A 117 -13.31 -0.04 3.18
N GLU A 118 -12.40 0.53 3.95
CA GLU A 118 -12.74 1.30 5.15
C GLU A 118 -12.87 2.77 4.77
N SER A 119 -13.78 3.50 5.44
CA SER A 119 -14.02 4.92 5.19
C SER A 119 -13.58 5.76 6.38
N GLU A 120 -12.84 6.82 6.10
CA GLU A 120 -12.34 7.73 7.11
C GLU A 120 -12.42 9.19 6.68
N MET A 121 -12.13 10.07 7.64
CA MET A 121 -12.04 11.50 7.43
C MET A 121 -10.75 12.08 8.01
N SER A 122 -10.21 13.07 7.32
CA SER A 122 -9.13 13.92 7.80
C SER A 122 -9.51 15.38 7.59
N THR A 123 -9.03 16.25 8.48
CA THR A 123 -9.16 17.70 8.33
C THR A 123 -7.78 18.31 8.15
N GLY A 124 -7.63 19.09 7.10
CA GLY A 124 -6.43 19.88 6.82
C GLY A 124 -6.73 21.37 6.94
N PHE A 125 -5.70 22.11 7.32
CA PHE A 125 -5.74 23.57 7.49
C PHE A 125 -4.63 24.20 6.66
N GLY A 126 -4.86 25.40 6.17
CA GLY A 126 -3.89 26.15 5.39
C GLY A 126 -4.32 27.59 5.18
N ARG A 127 -3.37 28.41 4.72
CA ARG A 127 -3.65 29.80 4.32
C ARG A 127 -4.56 29.92 3.09
N ASP A 128 -4.62 28.85 2.29
CA ASP A 128 -5.38 28.71 1.05
C ASP A 128 -5.98 27.30 0.98
N TYR A 129 -7.00 27.10 0.14
CA TYR A 129 -7.70 25.82 0.03
C TYR A 129 -6.80 24.69 -0.49
N GLU A 130 -5.81 25.02 -1.32
CA GLU A 130 -4.85 24.05 -1.86
C GLU A 130 -3.94 23.47 -0.77
N ARG A 131 -3.40 24.32 0.11
CA ARG A 131 -2.64 23.87 1.28
C ARG A 131 -3.51 23.13 2.27
N ALA A 132 -4.75 23.57 2.48
CA ALA A 132 -5.69 22.87 3.36
C ALA A 132 -5.98 21.45 2.84
N TYR A 133 -6.25 21.29 1.53
CA TYR A 133 -6.44 19.98 0.90
C TYR A 133 -5.19 19.11 0.97
N SER A 134 -4.03 19.68 0.61
CA SER A 134 -2.74 18.96 0.66
C SER A 134 -2.42 18.47 2.07
N SER A 135 -2.70 19.29 3.08
CA SER A 135 -2.58 18.92 4.50
C SER A 135 -3.52 17.77 4.89
N ALA A 136 -4.79 17.82 4.46
CA ALA A 136 -5.76 16.76 4.70
C ALA A 136 -5.34 15.43 4.02
N MET A 137 -4.88 15.51 2.78
CA MET A 137 -4.42 14.37 1.99
C MET A 137 -3.16 13.74 2.58
N MET A 138 -2.19 14.54 3.02
CA MET A 138 -0.98 14.06 3.72
C MET A 138 -1.33 13.30 5.00
N LYS A 139 -2.29 13.81 5.79
CA LYS A 139 -2.79 13.11 6.99
C LYS A 139 -3.47 11.79 6.63
N ALA A 140 -4.30 11.77 5.60
CA ALA A 140 -4.95 10.56 5.11
C ALA A 140 -3.91 9.52 4.66
N ILE A 141 -2.89 9.94 3.91
CA ILE A 141 -1.79 9.07 3.44
C ILE A 141 -1.01 8.53 4.64
N GLY A 142 -0.72 9.38 5.64
CA GLY A 142 -0.06 8.96 6.88
C GLY A 142 -0.85 7.88 7.62
N LYS A 143 -2.17 8.03 7.74
CA LYS A 143 -3.05 7.03 8.35
C LYS A 143 -3.04 5.71 7.58
N ALA A 144 -3.28 5.74 6.26
CA ALA A 144 -3.26 4.55 5.42
C ALA A 144 -1.91 3.82 5.48
N LYS A 145 -0.79 4.57 5.48
CA LYS A 145 0.56 4.01 5.66
C LYS A 145 0.77 3.36 7.04
N ASN A 146 0.16 3.88 8.10
CA ASN A 146 0.27 3.30 9.43
C ASN A 146 -0.50 1.98 9.55
N ILE A 147 -1.68 1.91 8.94
CA ILE A 147 -2.46 0.67 8.84
C ILE A 147 -1.70 -0.38 8.03
N ARG A 148 -1.14 0.03 6.88
CA ARG A 148 -0.27 -0.83 6.07
C ARG A 148 0.95 -1.38 6.82
N ARG A 149 1.49 -0.63 7.78
CA ARG A 149 2.62 -1.08 8.63
C ARG A 149 2.20 -2.04 9.75
N LYS A 150 0.92 -2.11 10.12
CA LYS A 150 0.41 -3.09 11.09
C LYS A 150 0.38 -4.49 10.44
N LYS A 151 1.52 -5.17 10.54
CA LYS A 151 1.85 -6.62 10.41
C LYS A 151 1.27 -7.53 9.30
N GLU A 152 0.31 -7.14 8.46
CA GLU A 152 -0.27 -8.09 7.48
C GLU A 152 -0.04 -7.75 6.00
N TRP A 153 0.67 -6.66 5.68
CA TRP A 153 0.96 -6.31 4.28
C TRP A 153 2.08 -7.15 3.63
N GLY A 154 2.88 -7.88 4.42
CA GLY A 154 4.10 -8.54 3.94
C GLY A 154 3.91 -9.57 2.82
N ASN A 155 2.70 -10.16 2.70
CA ASN A 155 2.44 -11.27 1.78
C ASN A 155 1.56 -10.91 0.57
N ALA A 156 0.98 -9.70 0.53
CA ALA A 156 0.21 -9.26 -0.64
C ALA A 156 1.17 -8.76 -1.73
N LYS A 157 1.58 -9.67 -2.63
CA LYS A 157 2.30 -9.32 -3.87
C LYS A 157 1.51 -8.23 -4.61
N THR A 158 2.02 -7.01 -4.57
CA THR A 158 1.89 -5.94 -5.59
C THR A 158 0.61 -6.01 -6.43
N THR A 159 -0.54 -5.92 -5.77
CA THR A 159 -1.77 -5.43 -6.42
C THR A 159 -1.77 -3.90 -6.26
N ALA A 160 -2.26 -3.19 -7.28
CA ALA A 160 -2.06 -1.77 -7.59
C ALA A 160 -1.90 -0.89 -6.34
N GLU A 161 -1.00 0.10 -6.30
CA GLU A 161 -0.85 1.06 -5.18
C GLU A 161 -2.18 1.38 -4.44
N LEU A 162 -2.57 0.53 -3.48
CA LEU A 162 -3.88 0.54 -2.82
C LEU A 162 -3.80 1.61 -1.73
N GLY A 163 -3.75 2.86 -2.18
CA GLY A 163 -3.54 4.04 -1.37
C GLY A 163 -4.85 4.63 -0.84
N VAL A 164 -4.78 5.91 -0.53
CA VAL A 164 -5.92 6.74 -0.15
C VAL A 164 -6.73 7.06 -1.40
N ILE A 165 -8.03 6.76 -1.35
CA ILE A 165 -8.99 7.07 -2.40
C ILE A 165 -9.94 8.14 -1.86
N PRO A 166 -9.71 9.42 -2.17
CA PRO A 166 -10.69 10.45 -1.82
C PRO A 166 -12.00 10.18 -2.54
N TYR A 167 -13.13 10.36 -1.87
CA TYR A 167 -14.46 10.23 -2.47
C TYR A 167 -15.35 11.44 -2.20
N ASP A 168 -15.02 12.25 -1.18
CA ASP A 168 -15.67 13.53 -0.97
C ASP A 168 -14.74 14.54 -0.28
N CYS A 169 -15.01 15.83 -0.49
CA CYS A 169 -14.30 16.90 0.18
C CYS A 169 -15.18 18.14 0.35
N THR A 170 -15.02 18.83 1.47
CA THR A 170 -15.68 20.13 1.71
C THR A 170 -14.66 21.20 2.06
N PHE A 171 -14.79 22.34 1.38
CA PHE A 171 -13.97 23.52 1.57
C PHE A 171 -14.72 24.56 2.39
N SER A 172 -14.05 25.16 3.37
CA SER A 172 -14.67 26.15 4.24
C SER A 172 -13.62 27.06 4.88
N SER A 173 -14.02 28.21 5.39
CA SER A 173 -13.12 29.19 5.99
C SER A 173 -13.52 29.56 7.41
N ILE A 174 -12.53 29.77 8.27
CA ILE A 174 -12.71 30.33 9.63
C ILE A 174 -11.80 31.54 9.72
N GLY A 175 -12.39 32.74 9.70
CA GLY A 175 -11.63 33.99 9.60
C GLY A 175 -10.77 34.02 8.34
N LYS A 176 -9.45 34.18 8.51
CA LYS A 176 -8.47 34.18 7.40
C LYS A 176 -8.01 32.78 7.00
N ASP A 177 -8.23 31.78 7.85
CA ASP A 177 -7.77 30.42 7.60
C ASP A 177 -8.76 29.64 6.74
N LYS A 178 -8.19 28.81 5.87
CA LYS A 178 -8.93 27.87 5.04
C LYS A 178 -8.78 26.47 5.61
N TYR A 179 -9.85 25.71 5.59
CA TYR A 179 -9.82 24.30 5.98
C TYR A 179 -10.53 23.43 4.95
N CYS A 180 -10.09 22.18 4.88
CA CYS A 180 -10.62 21.15 4.01
C CYS A 180 -10.92 19.92 4.86
N LYS A 181 -12.18 19.46 4.84
CA LYS A 181 -12.52 18.12 5.34
C LYS A 181 -12.47 17.17 4.15
N LEU A 182 -11.60 16.18 4.22
CA LEU A 182 -11.39 15.16 3.20
C LEU A 182 -11.97 13.85 3.70
N PHE A 183 -12.91 13.29 2.94
CA PHE A 183 -13.42 11.94 3.14
C PHE A 183 -12.75 11.01 2.16
N PHE A 184 -12.15 9.95 2.69
CA PHE A 184 -11.35 9.03 1.90
C PHE A 184 -11.60 7.60 2.31
N ARG A 185 -11.35 6.70 1.37
CA ARG A 185 -11.33 5.26 1.57
C ARG A 185 -9.91 4.75 1.45
N TYR A 186 -9.67 3.60 2.04
CA TYR A 186 -8.46 2.83 1.84
C TYR A 186 -8.80 1.36 2.03
N PHE A 187 -8.00 0.49 1.44
CA PHE A 187 -8.25 -0.93 1.55
C PHE A 187 -7.65 -1.50 2.85
N MET A 188 -8.42 -2.34 3.53
CA MET A 188 -8.02 -3.07 4.72
C MET A 188 -8.16 -4.58 4.51
N PRO A 189 -7.20 -5.38 5.00
CA PRO A 189 -7.40 -6.81 5.18
C PRO A 189 -8.46 -7.04 6.26
N ARG A 190 -9.25 -8.10 6.07
CA ARG A 190 -10.23 -8.60 7.03
C ARG A 190 -9.57 -9.41 8.14
#